data_AF-F6I2F1-F1
#
_entry.id   AF-F6I2F1-F1
#
_cell.length_a   1.000
_cell.length_b   1.000
_cell.length_c   1.000
_cell.angle_alpha   90.00
_cell.angle_beta   90.00
_cell.angle_gamma   90.00
#
_symmetry.space_group_name_H-M   'P 1'
#
loop_
_entity.id
_entity.type
_entity.pdbx_description
1 polymer ?
#
loop_
_entity_poly.entity_id
_entity_poly.type
_entity_poly.pdbx_seq_one_letter_code
_entity_poly.pdbx_strand_id
1 'polypeptide(L)' 'MDWAYECYMEGKLEEMVEDDEEARKDKKRVERMVKVAFWCIQEDPGLRPTMRKVTQMLDGLVEVPEPPRPFGVLISLS' A
#
# COMPACT_ATOMS: atom_id res chain seq x y z
N MET A 1 -3.36 -7.26 -9.28
CA MET A 1 -3.05 -6.25 -8.23
C MET A 1 -2.87 -4.86 -8.82
N ASP A 2 -2.90 -4.73 -10.16
CA ASP A 2 -2.77 -3.44 -10.84
C ASP A 2 -3.89 -2.47 -10.47
N TRP A 3 -5.14 -2.94 -10.37
CA TRP A 3 -6.27 -2.10 -9.95
C TRP A 3 -6.03 -1.38 -8.62
N ALA A 4 -5.56 -2.08 -7.58
CA ALA A 4 -5.29 -1.46 -6.28
C ALA A 4 -4.18 -0.40 -6.37
N TYR A 5 -3.15 -0.66 -7.17
CA TYR A 5 -2.05 0.29 -7.40
C TYR A 5 -2.48 1.48 -8.26
N GLU A 6 -3.33 1.27 -9.27
CA GLU A 6 -3.94 2.31 -10.08
C GLU A 6 -4.85 3.20 -9.23
N CYS A 7 -5.76 2.62 -8.44
CA CYS A 7 -6.61 3.38 -7.51
C CYS A 7 -5.75 4.21 -6.53
N TYR A 8 -4.66 3.65 -6.02
CA TYR A 8 -3.74 4.38 -5.17
C TYR A 8 -3.08 5.57 -5.89
N MET A 9 -2.52 5.34 -7.09
CA MET A 9 -1.87 6.38 -7.89
C MET A 9 -2.83 7.49 -8.33
N GLU A 10 -4.09 7.15 -8.57
CA GLU A 10 -5.15 8.09 -8.95
C GLU A 10 -5.82 8.77 -7.74
N GLY A 11 -5.43 8.42 -6.50
CA GLY A 11 -6.03 8.94 -5.28
C GLY A 11 -7.45 8.43 -4.99
N LYS A 12 -7.88 7.37 -5.65
CA LYS A 12 -9.20 6.71 -5.55
C LYS A 12 -9.25 5.67 -4.43
N LEU A 13 -8.69 6.00 -3.27
CA LEU A 13 -8.63 5.11 -2.11
C LEU A 13 -10.01 4.64 -1.63
N GLU A 14 -11.04 5.45 -1.83
CA GLU A 14 -12.42 5.13 -1.45
C GLU A 14 -13.03 3.99 -2.27
N GLU A 15 -12.58 3.78 -3.51
CA GLU A 15 -13.00 2.62 -4.31
C GLU A 15 -12.47 1.31 -3.73
N MET A 16 -11.34 1.35 -3.01
CA MET A 16 -10.74 0.18 -2.35
C MET A 16 -11.49 -0.29 -1.10
N VAL A 17 -12.39 0.55 -0.58
CA VAL A 17 -13.13 0.32 0.67
C VAL A 17 -14.61 0.66 0.50
N GLU A 18 -15.17 0.43 -0.69
CA GLU A 18 -16.54 0.85 -1.04
C GLU A 18 -17.60 0.33 -0.07
N ASP A 19 -17.43 -0.91 0.41
CA ASP A 19 -18.36 -1.59 1.32
C ASP A 19 -18.06 -1.33 2.82
N ASP A 20 -17.04 -0.53 3.13
CA ASP A 20 -16.62 -0.20 4.51
C ASP A 20 -16.74 1.30 4.78
N GLU A 21 -17.94 1.70 5.19
CA GLU A 21 -18.27 3.10 5.55
C GLU A 21 -17.38 3.66 6.67
N GLU A 22 -16.85 2.83 7.55
CA GLU A 22 -15.96 3.31 8.61
C GLU A 22 -14.56 3.58 8.05
N ALA A 23 -14.05 2.71 7.19
CA ALA A 23 -12.81 2.94 6.47
C ALA A 23 -12.89 4.19 5.58
N ARG A 24 -14.03 4.42 4.90
CA ARG A 24 -14.23 5.62 4.05
C ARG A 24 -14.13 6.94 4.82
N LYS A 25 -14.52 6.96 6.09
CA LYS A 25 -14.42 8.16 6.96
C LYS A 25 -12.99 8.49 7.34
N ASP A 26 -12.09 7.51 7.36
CA ASP A 26 -10.68 7.68 7.72
C ASP A 26 -9.74 7.38 6.55
N LYS A 27 -9.78 8.27 5.54
CA LYS A 27 -8.91 8.18 4.35
C LYS A 27 -7.42 8.09 4.71
N LYS A 28 -6.98 8.75 5.79
CA LYS A 28 -5.57 8.72 6.21
C LYS A 28 -5.17 7.34 6.74
N ARG A 29 -6.04 6.66 7.47
CA ARG A 29 -5.83 5.28 7.90
C ARG A 29 -5.82 4.34 6.69
N VAL A 30 -6.75 4.49 5.76
CA VAL A 30 -6.78 3.69 4.53
C VAL A 30 -5.50 3.85 3.72
N GLU A 31 -5.08 5.10 3.46
CA GLU A 31 -3.83 5.40 2.75
C GLU A 31 -2.63 4.71 3.42
N ARG A 32 -2.52 4.83 4.74
CA ARG A 32 -1.44 4.18 5.51
C ARG A 32 -1.45 2.67 5.35
N MET A 33 -2.63 2.04 5.44
CA MET A 33 -2.78 0.59 5.29
C MET A 33 -2.39 0.14 3.88
N VAL A 34 -2.82 0.87 2.85
CA VAL A 34 -2.48 0.59 1.45
C VAL A 34 -0.98 0.71 1.21
N LYS A 35 -0.33 1.77 1.72
CA LYS A 35 1.13 1.94 1.61
C LYS A 35 1.90 0.82 2.31
N VAL A 36 1.47 0.42 3.51
CA VAL A 36 2.07 -0.72 4.23
C VAL A 36 1.88 -2.01 3.44
N ALA A 37 0.70 -2.26 2.87
CA ALA A 37 0.45 -3.42 2.05
C ALA A 37 1.40 -3.47 0.83
N PHE A 38 1.59 -2.35 0.13
CA PHE A 38 2.52 -2.25 -0.99
C PHE A 38 3.98 -2.50 -0.60
N TRP A 39 4.41 -2.07 0.58
CA TRP A 39 5.74 -2.43 1.10
C TRP A 39 5.86 -3.93 1.41
N CYS A 40 4.80 -4.57 1.92
CA CYS A 40 4.83 -5.98 2.29
C CYS A 40 4.84 -6.95 1.10
N ILE A 41 4.28 -6.55 -0.05
CA ILE A 41 4.13 -7.42 -1.22
C ILE A 41 5.22 -7.21 -2.29
N GLN A 42 6.24 -6.40 -2.01
CA GLN A 42 7.34 -6.14 -2.95
C GLN A 42 7.96 -7.44 -3.48
N GLU A 43 8.20 -7.52 -4.79
CA GLU A 43 8.84 -8.70 -5.38
C GLU A 43 10.19 -8.99 -4.74
N ASP A 44 11.03 -7.96 -4.56
CA ASP A 44 12.30 -8.06 -3.82
C ASP A 44 12.04 -8.20 -2.32
N PRO A 45 12.37 -9.35 -1.70
CA PRO A 45 12.22 -9.54 -0.26
C PRO A 45 13.06 -8.57 0.58
N GLY A 46 14.17 -8.04 0.04
CA GLY A 46 15.04 -7.08 0.70
C GLY A 46 14.41 -5.70 0.87
N LEU A 47 13.40 -5.37 0.07
CA LEU A 47 12.60 -4.15 0.21
C LEU A 47 11.48 -4.29 1.23
N ARG A 48 11.10 -5.52 1.61
CA ARG A 48 9.98 -5.74 2.52
C ARG A 48 10.37 -5.33 3.95
N PRO A 49 9.50 -4.60 4.66
CA PRO A 49 9.75 -4.25 6.06
C PRO A 49 9.68 -5.49 6.95
N THR A 50 10.38 -5.43 8.09
CA THR A 50 10.20 -6.44 9.14
C THR A 50 8.80 -6.34 9.75
N MET A 51 8.27 -7.44 10.30
CA MET A 51 6.96 -7.41 10.98
C MET A 51 6.88 -6.37 12.09
N ARG A 52 7.98 -6.14 12.84
CA ARG A 52 8.05 -5.07 13.85
C ARG A 52 7.87 -3.68 13.22
N LYS A 53 8.47 -3.44 12.05
CA LYS A 53 8.32 -2.16 11.35
C LYS A 53 6.91 -2.01 10.79
N VAL A 54 6.31 -3.09 10.28
CA VAL A 54 4.90 -3.13 9.83
C VAL A 54 3.96 -2.72 10.96
N THR A 55 4.10 -3.29 12.16
CA THR A 55 3.22 -2.91 13.29
C THR A 55 3.42 -1.45 13.69
N GLN A 56 4.68 -0.98 13.79
CA GLN A 56 4.95 0.43 14.06
C GLN A 56 4.34 1.37 13.02
N MET A 57 4.37 0.99 11.75
CA MET A 57 3.75 1.76 10.67
C MET A 57 2.23 1.79 10.82
N LEU A 58 1.58 0.64 11.08
CA LEU A 58 0.13 0.54 11.25
C LEU A 58 -0.37 1.30 12.49
N ASP A 59 0.37 1.25 13.59
CA ASP A 59 0.08 1.96 14.83
C ASP A 59 0.34 3.48 14.71
N GLY A 60 0.90 3.95 13.58
CA GLY A 60 1.23 5.36 13.37
C GLY A 60 2.44 5.84 14.16
N LEU A 61 3.23 4.92 14.75
CA LEU A 61 4.44 5.23 15.51
C LEU A 61 5.61 5.68 14.62
N VAL A 62 5.57 5.30 13.34
CA VAL A 62 6.53 5.72 12.32
C VAL A 62 5.79 6.06 11.04
N GLU A 63 6.31 7.03 10.29
CA GLU A 63 5.79 7.38 8.98
C GLU A 63 6.00 6.25 7.96
N VAL A 64 5.08 6.15 7.01
CA VAL A 64 5.14 5.19 5.90
C VAL A 64 5.63 5.94 4.67
N PRO A 65 6.89 5.72 4.23
CA PRO A 65 7.38 6.34 3.01
C PRO A 65 6.60 5.82 1.80
N GLU A 66 6.69 6.56 0.71
CA GLU A 66 6.09 6.16 -0.56
C GLU A 66 6.66 4.82 -1.02
N PRO A 67 5.82 3.78 -1.21
CA PRO A 67 6.30 2.48 -1.64
C PRO A 67 6.70 2.53 -3.13
N PRO A 68 7.77 1.84 -3.53
CA PRO A 68 8.01 1.61 -4.95
C PRO A 68 6.88 0.77 -5.55
N ARG A 69 6.72 0.81 -6.88
CA ARG A 69 5.75 -0.04 -7.57
C ARG A 69 6.00 -1.51 -7.19
N PRO A 70 5.05 -2.22 -6.57
CA PRO A 70 5.34 -3.54 -6.01
C PRO A 70 5.63 -4.62 -7.04
N PHE A 71 5.18 -4.41 -8.27
CA PHE A 71 5.33 -5.31 -9.41
C PHE A 71 6.07 -4.55 -10.52
N GLY A 72 7.29 -4.97 -10.82
CA GLY A 72 8.00 -4.48 -11.99
C GLY A 72 7.36 -5.07 -13.24
N VAL A 73 7.06 -4.24 -14.25
CA VAL A 73 6.74 -4.75 -15.60
C VAL A 73 7.99 -5.48 -16.13
N LEU A 74 8.12 -6.77 -15.85
CA LEU A 74 9.11 -7.66 -16.46
C LEU A 74 8.63 -8.21 -17.82
N ILE A 75 7.68 -7.55 -18.49
CA ILE A 75 7.17 -7.97 -19.81
C ILE A 75 7.22 -6.82 -20.83
N SER A 76 8.30 -6.04 -20.85
CA SER A 76 8.59 -5.16 -22.00
C SER A 76 9.94 -5.44 -22.68
N LEU A 77 10.62 -6.54 -22.33
CA LEU A 77 11.84 -6.99 -23.04
C LEU A 77 11.84 -8.52 -23.23
N SER A 78 10.95 -9.00 -24.10
CA SER A 78 11.11 -10.25 -24.87
C SER A 78 10.20 -10.21 -26.09
#